data_AF-A0A9X2NXC4-F1
#
_entry.id   AF-A0A9X2NXC4-F1
#
_cell.length_a   1.000
_cell.length_b   1.000
_cell.length_c   1.000
_cell.angle_alpha   90.00
_cell.angle_beta   90.00
_cell.angle_gamma   90.00
#
_symmetry.space_group_name_H-M   'P 1'
#
loop_
_entity.id
_entity.type
_entity.pdbx_description
1 polymer ?
#
loop_
_entity_poly.entity_id
_entity_poly.type
_entity_poly.pdbx_seq_one_letter_code
_entity_poly.pdbx_strand_id
1 'polypeptide(L)'
;MDKKELFICECNSIEHQIVMSYFEDEKEVYCNVHLKPERNVLKRIIHAVKYIFGHRSAYGDFDEFIFNPKDADRLQSVVDHLRTEKPEH
;
A
#
# COMPACT_ATOMS: atom_id res chain seq x y z
N MET A 1 -7.63 18.12 -4.70
CA MET A 1 -6.62 17.06 -4.48
C MET A 1 -5.37 17.75 -4.00
N ASP A 2 -5.32 17.99 -2.69
CA ASP A 2 -4.65 19.19 -2.19
C ASP A 2 -3.39 18.85 -1.38
N LYS A 3 -3.22 17.58 -0.99
CA LYS A 3 -2.02 17.09 -0.31
C LYS A 3 -1.68 15.65 -0.71
N LYS A 4 -0.38 15.36 -0.84
CA LYS A 4 0.17 14.01 -1.00
C LYS A 4 1.33 13.77 -0.03
N GLU A 5 1.44 12.56 0.47
CA GLU A 5 2.57 12.10 1.27
C GLU A 5 3.17 10.86 0.60
N LEU A 6 4.50 10.84 0.47
CA LEU A 6 5.25 9.71 -0.10
C LEU A 6 5.95 8.95 1.03
N PHE A 7 5.67 7.66 1.12
CA PHE A 7 6.35 6.75 2.04
C PHE A 7 7.25 5.81 1.23
N ILE A 8 8.52 5.79 1.58
CA ILE A 8 9.53 4.92 0.96
C ILE A 8 9.84 3.81 1.96
N CYS A 9 9.79 2.56 1.50
CA CYS A 9 10.19 1.42 2.32
C CYS A 9 11.66 1.49 2.72
N GLU A 10 12.01 0.97 3.90
CA GLU A 10 13.37 0.91 4.44
C GLU A 10 14.40 0.30 3.48
N CYS A 11 13.97 -0.63 2.61
CA CYS A 11 14.83 -1.21 1.58
C CYS A 11 15.29 -0.23 0.48
N ASN A 12 14.80 1.02 0.48
CA ASN A 12 15.06 2.07 -0.51
C ASN A 12 14.74 1.69 -1.97
N SER A 13 13.96 0.63 -2.17
CA SER A 13 13.47 0.27 -3.50
C SER A 13 12.43 1.28 -3.96
N ILE A 14 12.59 1.79 -5.18
CA ILE A 14 11.60 2.63 -5.85
C ILE A 14 10.28 1.86 -6.03
N GLU A 15 10.36 0.52 -6.11
CA GLU A 15 9.20 -0.37 -6.27
C GLU A 15 8.43 -0.57 -4.96
N HIS A 16 8.97 -0.18 -3.80
CA HIS A 16 8.30 -0.31 -2.50
C HIS A 16 7.97 1.08 -1.96
N GLN A 17 7.13 1.78 -2.71
CA GLN A 17 6.66 3.11 -2.37
C GLN A 17 5.14 3.12 -2.24
N ILE A 18 4.67 3.90 -1.27
CA ILE A 18 3.26 4.15 -1.04
C ILE A 18 3.01 5.64 -1.19
N VAL A 19 1.99 6.01 -1.97
CA VAL A 19 1.54 7.40 -2.10
C VAL A 19 0.18 7.52 -1.42
N MET A 20 0.10 8.38 -0.40
CA MET A 20 -1.15 8.71 0.27
C MET A 20 -1.66 10.06 -0.25
N SER A 21 -2.83 10.06 -0.91
CA SER A 21 -3.47 11.25 -1.46
C SER A 21 -4.70 11.62 -0.62
N TYR A 22 -4.78 12.88 -0.20
CA TYR A 22 -5.84 13.38 0.67
C TYR A 22 -6.97 14.01 -0.16
N PHE A 23 -8.20 13.63 0.15
CA PHE A 23 -9.43 14.15 -0.44
C PHE A 23 -10.25 14.80 0.66
N GLU A 24 -10.09 16.11 0.81
CA GLU A 24 -10.64 16.86 1.95
C GLU A 24 -12.18 16.88 1.96
N ASP A 25 -12.80 16.97 0.78
CA ASP A 25 -14.26 17.00 0.62
C ASP A 25 -14.94 15.75 1.19
N GLU A 26 -14.29 14.59 1.02
CA GLU A 26 -14.81 13.28 1.42
C GLU A 26 -14.21 12.79 2.75
N LYS A 27 -13.20 13.50 3.28
CA LYS A 27 -12.36 13.08 4.42
C LYS A 27 -11.76 11.69 4.21
N GLU A 28 -11.37 11.40 2.98
CA GLU A 28 -10.78 10.12 2.59
C GLU A 28 -9.29 10.27 2.27
N VAL A 29 -8.54 9.19 2.50
CA VAL A 29 -7.13 9.10 2.13
C VAL A 29 -6.91 7.86 1.28
N TYR A 30 -6.47 8.08 0.04
CA TYR A 30 -6.24 7.03 -0.94
C TYR A 30 -4.78 6.60 -0.87
N CYS A 31 -4.56 5.33 -0.57
CA CYS A 31 -3.26 4.70 -0.43
C CYS A 31 -2.97 3.86 -1.67
N ASN A 32 -2.10 4.38 -2.51
CA ASN A 32 -1.70 3.76 -3.77
C ASN A 32 -0.35 3.06 -3.56
N VAL A 33 -0.29 1.77 -3.90
CA VAL A 33 0.94 0.97 -3.82
C VAL A 33 1.49 0.79 -5.23
N HIS A 34 2.75 1.18 -5.45
CA HIS A 34 3.35 0.98 -6.78
C HIS A 34 3.75 -0.48 -6.97
N LEU A 35 2.89 -1.28 -7.61
CA LEU A 35 3.20 -2.67 -7.93
C LEU A 35 4.12 -2.77 -9.16
N LYS A 36 5.12 -3.66 -9.10
CA LYS A 36 5.93 -3.99 -10.26
C LYS A 36 5.09 -4.82 -11.25
N PRO A 37 4.88 -4.35 -12.49
CA PRO A 37 4.35 -5.23 -13.52
C PRO A 37 5.37 -6.34 -13.81
N GLU A 38 4.98 -7.60 -13.66
CA GLU A 38 5.81 -8.76 -14.01
C GLU A 38 6.23 -8.65 -15.48
N ARG A 39 7.53 -8.46 -15.73
CA ARG A 39 8.06 -8.17 -17.07
C ARG A 39 8.03 -9.40 -17.98
N ASN A 40 8.01 -10.60 -17.42
CA ASN A 40 7.99 -11.82 -18.20
C ASN A 40 6.54 -12.19 -18.59
N VAL A 41 6.21 -12.05 -19.87
CA VAL A 41 4.89 -12.39 -20.44
C VAL A 41 4.51 -13.84 -20.15
N LEU A 42 5.47 -14.77 -20.15
CA LEU A 42 5.20 -16.18 -19.84
C LEU A 42 4.80 -16.37 -18.36
N LYS A 43 5.47 -15.65 -17.44
CA LYS A 43 5.10 -15.64 -16.02
C LYS A 43 3.72 -15.02 -15.80
N ARG A 44 3.37 -13.96 -16.55
CA ARG A 44 2.02 -13.37 -16.53
C ARG A 44 0.95 -14.36 -16.99
N ILE A 45 1.21 -15.11 -18.06
CA ILE A 45 0.31 -16.14 -18.56
C ILE A 45 0.14 -17.25 -17.50
N ILE A 46 1.24 -17.73 -16.91
CA ILE A 46 1.18 -18.74 -15.83
C ILE A 46 0.40 -18.22 -14.62
N HIS A 47 0.60 -16.95 -14.23
CA HIS A 47 -0.19 -16.32 -13.17
C HIS A 47 -1.68 -16.25 -13.52
N ALA A 48 -2.03 -15.85 -14.74
CA ALA A 48 -3.42 -15.80 -15.20
C ALA A 48 -4.07 -17.20 -15.21
N VAL A 49 -3.33 -18.22 -15.65
CA VAL A 49 -3.80 -19.61 -15.61
C VAL A 49 -4.02 -20.08 -14.16
N LYS A 50 -3.05 -19.84 -13.27
CA LYS A 50 -3.18 -20.13 -11.83
C LYS A 50 -4.42 -19.45 -11.23
N TYR A 51 -4.71 -18.23 -11.64
CA TYR A 51 -5.89 -17.49 -11.20
C TYR A 51 -7.20 -18.17 -11.65
N ILE A 52 -7.29 -18.62 -12.91
CA ILE A 52 -8.46 -19.37 -13.43
C ILE A 52 -8.69 -20.65 -12.63
N PHE A 53 -7.62 -21.32 -12.20
CA PHE A 53 -7.68 -22.51 -11.35
C PHE A 53 -7.86 -22.22 -9.85
N GLY A 54 -8.23 -20.98 -9.49
CA GLY A 54 -8.57 -20.59 -8.12
C GLY A 54 -7.37 -20.33 -7.20
N HIS A 55 -6.16 -20.34 -7.74
CA HIS A 55 -4.95 -20.04 -6.99
C HIS A 55 -4.77 -18.51 -6.91
N ARG A 56 -5.19 -17.92 -5.79
CA ARG A 56 -5.02 -16.48 -5.53
C ARG A 56 -3.62 -16.22 -4.95
N SER A 57 -2.95 -15.19 -5.45
CA SER A 57 -1.71 -14.69 -4.85
C SER A 57 -1.96 -14.32 -3.39
N ALA A 58 -1.10 -14.77 -2.48
CA ALA A 58 -1.15 -14.39 -1.06
C ALA A 58 -0.91 -12.88 -0.84
N TYR A 59 -0.36 -12.18 -1.84
CA TYR A 59 0.01 -10.76 -1.76
C TYR A 59 -1.02 -9.83 -2.41
N GLY A 60 -2.07 -10.37 -3.06
CA GLY A 60 -3.22 -9.65 -3.60
C GLY A 60 -2.93 -8.65 -4.72
N ASP A 61 -3.88 -8.51 -5.65
CA ASP A 61 -3.92 -7.43 -6.65
C ASP A 61 -4.39 -6.12 -5.98
N PHE A 62 -3.75 -5.73 -4.89
CA PHE A 62 -4.11 -4.53 -4.14
C PHE A 62 -3.52 -3.30 -4.82
N ASP A 63 -4.25 -2.76 -5.80
CA ASP A 63 -3.89 -1.52 -6.48
C ASP A 63 -4.08 -0.30 -5.54
N GLU A 64 -5.11 -0.33 -4.69
CA GLU A 64 -5.48 0.82 -3.86
C GLU A 64 -6.26 0.44 -2.57
N PHE A 65 -6.03 1.20 -1.50
CA PHE A 65 -6.82 1.18 -0.27
C PHE A 65 -7.34 2.58 0.05
N ILE A 66 -8.60 2.69 0.48
CA ILE A 66 -9.19 3.96 0.92
C ILE A 66 -9.37 3.92 2.44
N PHE A 67 -8.75 4.87 3.13
CA PHE A 67 -8.99 5.11 4.55
C PHE A 67 -10.06 6.18 4.73
N ASN A 68 -11.01 5.92 5.63
CA ASN A 68 -12.08 6.85 5.96
C ASN A 68 -11.98 7.23 7.46
N PRO A 69 -12.80 8.17 7.96
CA PRO A 69 -12.71 8.63 9.35
C PRO A 69 -12.83 7.54 10.42
N LYS A 70 -13.45 6.39 10.12
CA LYS A 70 -13.59 5.27 11.08
C LYS A 70 -12.27 4.51 11.29
N ASP A 71 -11.32 4.64 10.36
CA ASP A 71 -10.02 3.98 10.44
C ASP A 71 -9.00 4.81 11.23
N ALA A 72 -9.33 6.06 11.59
CA ALA A 72 -8.42 7.00 12.25
C ALA A 72 -7.79 6.44 13.53
N ASP A 73 -8.58 5.85 14.43
CA ASP A 73 -8.07 5.29 15.70
C ASP A 73 -7.12 4.10 15.47
N ARG A 74 -7.39 3.32 14.41
CA ARG A 74 -6.55 2.17 14.02
C ARG A 74 -5.22 2.64 13.44
N LEU A 75 -5.25 3.68 12.59
CA LEU A 75 -4.04 4.31 12.06
C LEU A 75 -3.22 4.97 13.18
N GLN A 76 -3.88 5.62 14.14
CA GLN A 76 -3.21 6.20 15.30
C GLN A 76 -2.49 5.14 16.13
N SER A 77 -3.11 3.96 16.31
CA SER A 77 -2.47 2.84 17.03
C SER A 77 -1.16 2.38 16.36
N VAL A 78 -1.08 2.43 15.03
CA VAL A 78 0.17 2.15 14.29
C VAL A 78 1.22 3.23 14.56
N VAL A 79 0.82 4.51 14.55
CA VAL A 79 1.72 5.64 14.87
C VAL A 79 2.27 5.51 16.28
N ASP A 80 1.43 5.16 17.24
CA ASP A 80 1.82 5.01 18.64
C ASP A 80 2.82 3.86 18.82
N HIS A 81 2.62 2.74 18.12
CA HIS A 81 3.56 1.62 18.09
C HIS A 81 4.91 2.00 17.48
N LEU A 82 4.93 2.74 16.36
CA LEU A 82 6.17 3.18 15.72
C LEU A 82 6.95 4.20 16.58
N ARG A 83 6.24 4.98 17.40
CA ARG A 83 6.87 5.97 18.28
C ARG A 83 7.44 5.37 19.56
N THR A 84 7.00 4.19 19.97
CA THR A 84 7.43 3.57 21.22
C THR A 84 8.86 3.02 21.16
N GLU A 85 9.45 2.85 19.96
CA GLU A 85 10.79 2.27 19.76
C GLU A 85 11.92 3.29 19.50
N LYS A 86 11.81 4.55 19.93
CA LYS A 86 12.99 5.44 19.98
C LYS A 86 13.60 5.46 21.40
N PRO A 87 14.54 4.56 21.75
CA PRO A 87 15.53 4.93 22.75
C PRO A 87 16.43 5.99 22.12
N GLU A 88 16.37 7.20 22.66
CA GLU A 88 17.34 8.25 22.36
C GLU A 88 18.75 7.75 22.71
N HIS A 89 19.62 7.58 21.72
CA HIS A 89 21.08 7.52 21.88
C HIS A 89 21.70 8.56 20.95
#